data_AF-A0A6G3XVK6-F1
#
_entry.id   AF-A0A6G3XVK6-F1
#
_cell.length_a   1.000
_cell.length_b   1.000
_cell.length_c   1.000
_cell.angle_alpha   90.00
_cell.angle_beta   90.00
_cell.angle_gamma   90.00
#
_symmetry.space_group_name_H-M   'P 1'
#
loop_
_entity.id
_entity.type
_entity.pdbx_description
1 polymer ?
#
loop_
_entity_poly.entity_id
_entity_poly.type
_entity_poly.pdbx_seq_one_letter_code
_entity_poly.pdbx_strand_id
1 'polypeptide(L)' 'SGGVSSLDDLRAISLLVPEGVEGAIVGKALYAKAFTLEEALKAVAA' A
#
# COMPACT_ATOMS: atom_id res chain seq x y z
N SER A 1 9.53 2.69 -2.61
CA SER A 1 8.79 3.94 -2.88
C SER A 1 8.43 3.98 -4.35
N GLY A 2 7.13 4.03 -4.69
CA GLY A 2 6.63 3.88 -6.07
C GLY A 2 6.36 2.43 -6.48
N GLY A 3 5.50 2.24 -7.49
CA GLY A 3 5.13 0.92 -8.03
C GLY A 3 3.79 0.36 -7.54
N VAL A 4 3.24 0.88 -6.44
CA VAL A 4 1.91 0.47 -5.94
C VAL A 4 0.83 0.86 -6.93
N SER A 5 0.07 -0.13 -7.37
CA SER A 5 -1.01 -0.03 -8.37
C SER A 5 -2.32 -0.65 -7.90
N SER A 6 -2.26 -1.55 -6.90
CA SER A 6 -3.40 -2.26 -6.35
C SER A 6 -3.33 -2.38 -4.82
N LEU A 7 -4.44 -2.81 -4.20
CA LEU A 7 -4.46 -3.14 -2.76
C LEU A 7 -3.61 -4.39 -2.44
N ASP A 8 -3.44 -5.30 -3.40
CA ASP A 8 -2.63 -6.50 -3.22
C ASP A 8 -1.14 -6.16 -3.13
N ASP A 9 -0.69 -5.13 -3.84
CA ASP A 9 0.67 -4.61 -3.69
C ASP A 9 0.92 -4.14 -2.25
N LEU A 10 -0.06 -3.47 -1.62
CA LEU A 10 0.04 -3.02 -0.23
C LEU A 10 0.08 -4.19 0.76
N ARG A 11 -0.72 -5.23 0.52
CA ARG A 11 -0.68 -6.47 1.33
C ARG A 11 0.65 -7.20 1.17
N ALA A 12 1.18 -7.29 -0.04
CA ALA A 12 2.47 -7.92 -0.27
C ALA A 12 3.59 -7.15 0.44
N ILE A 13 3.56 -5.82 0.41
CA ILE A 13 4.53 -4.98 1.11
C ILE A 13 4.40 -5.11 2.64
N SER A 14 3.19 -5.20 3.19
CA SER A 14 2.99 -5.32 4.64
C SER A 14 3.59 -6.62 5.22
N LEU A 15 3.71 -7.67 4.41
CA LEU A 15 4.39 -8.91 4.81
C LEU A 15 5.92 -8.75 5.01
N LEU A 16 6.51 -7.65 4.53
CA LEU A 16 7.95 -7.37 4.63
C LEU A 16 8.32 -6.56 5.90
N VAL A 17 7.36 -6.28 6.79
CA VAL A 17 7.64 -5.64 8.09
C VAL A 17 8.73 -6.38 8.89
N PRO A 18 8.75 -7.74 8.97
CA PRO A 18 9.82 -8.47 9.65
C PRO A 18 11.21 -8.29 9.03
N GLU A 19 11.27 -7.89 7.76
CA GLU A 19 12.52 -7.59 7.04
C GLU A 19 12.94 -6.11 7.19
N GLY A 20 12.20 -5.32 7.98
CA GLY A 20 12.52 -3.93 8.29
C GLY A 20 11.82 -2.89 7.39
N VAL A 21 10.82 -3.30 6.59
CA VAL A 21 10.02 -2.35 5.82
C VAL A 21 9.04 -1.61 6.74
N GLU A 22 9.27 -0.32 6.96
CA GLU A 22 8.45 0.52 7.84
C GLU A 22 7.18 1.06 7.16
N GLY A 23 7.22 1.25 5.83
CA GLY A 23 6.06 1.82 5.11
C GLY A 23 6.24 1.94 3.61
N ALA A 24 5.16 2.36 2.95
CA ALA A 24 5.10 2.57 1.51
C ALA A 24 4.51 3.93 1.16
N ILE A 25 5.15 4.64 0.23
CA ILE A 25 4.64 5.91 -0.31
C ILE A 25 3.82 5.61 -1.57
N VAL A 26 2.56 6.05 -1.57
CA VAL A 26 1.59 5.86 -2.66
C VAL A 26 1.19 7.22 -3.24
N GLY A 27 1.27 7.34 -4.58
CA GLY A 27 0.92 8.58 -5.29
C GLY A 27 -0.06 8.33 -6.43
N LYS A 28 0.45 7.92 -7.60
CA LYS A 28 -0.33 7.76 -8.85
C LYS A 28 -1.62 6.96 -8.66
N ALA A 29 -1.61 5.87 -7.89
CA ALA A 29 -2.79 5.04 -7.65
C ALA A 29 -3.93 5.80 -6.96
N LEU A 30 -3.62 6.70 -6.02
CA LEU A 30 -4.61 7.55 -5.35
C LEU A 30 -5.16 8.63 -6.30
N TYR A 31 -4.27 9.29 -7.05
CA TYR A 31 -4.69 10.30 -8.05
C TYR A 31 -5.55 9.69 -9.17
N ALA A 32 -5.23 8.47 -9.60
CA ALA A 32 -5.97 7.73 -10.61
C ALA A 32 -7.24 7.05 -10.05
N LYS A 33 -7.52 7.19 -8.74
CA LYS A 33 -8.66 6.55 -8.06
C LYS A 33 -8.70 5.03 -8.23
N ALA A 34 -7.54 4.37 -8.26
CA ALA A 34 -7.45 2.90 -8.30
C ALA A 34 -7.98 2.26 -7.01
N PHE A 35 -7.84 2.97 -5.89
CA PHE A 35 -8.42 2.71 -4.58
C PHE A 35 -8.38 4.01 -3.75
N THR A 36 -9.10 4.05 -2.64
CA THR A 36 -9.10 5.19 -1.69
C THR A 36 -8.02 5.06 -0.63
N LEU A 37 -7.70 6.16 0.05
CA LEU A 37 -6.79 6.13 1.20
C LEU A 37 -7.33 5.23 2.31
N GLU A 38 -8.64 5.27 2.56
CA GLU A 38 -9.31 4.45 3.57
C GLU A 38 -9.24 2.96 3.23
N GLU A 39 -9.38 2.58 1.96
CA GLU A 39 -9.21 1.20 1.49
C GLU A 39 -7.77 0.72 1.67
N ALA A 40 -6.79 1.58 1.34
CA ALA A 40 -5.37 1.29 1.53
C ALA A 40 -5.04 1.03 3.01
N LEU A 41 -5.52 1.90 3.92
CA LEU A 41 -5.31 1.74 5.36
C LEU A 41 -5.98 0.45 5.89
N LYS A 42 -7.20 0.14 5.45
CA LYS A 42 -7.88 -1.11 5.82
C LYS A 42 -7.16 -2.36 5.30
N ALA A 43 -6.55 -2.29 4.12
CA ALA A 43 -5.86 -3.44 3.52
C ALA A 43 -4.61 -3.87 4.29
N VAL A 44 -4.00 -2.97 5.07
CA VAL A 44 -2.78 -3.21 5.85
C VAL A 44 -3.00 -3.11 7.37
N ALA A 45 -4.24 -2.96 7.82
CA ALA A 45 -4.57 -3.01 9.23
C ALA A 45 -4.29 -4.41 9.80
N ALA A 46 -3.79 -4.47 11.04
CA ALA A 46 -3.50 -5.71 11.77
C ALA A 46 -4.76 -6.51 12.11
#